data_AF-A0AAU6BSW2-F1
#
_entry.id   AF-A0AAU6BSW2-F1
#
_cell.length_a   1.000
_cell.length_b   1.000
_cell.length_c   1.000
_cell.angle_alpha   90.00
_cell.angle_beta   90.00
_cell.angle_gamma   90.00
#
_symmetry.space_group_name_H-M   'P 1'
#
loop_
_entity.id
_entity.type
_entity.pdbx_description
1 polymer ?
#
loop_
_entity_poly.entity_id
_entity_poly.type
_entity_poly.pdbx_seq_one_letter_code
_entity_poly.pdbx_strand_id
1 'polypeptide(L)'
;MIPVWALVLFAVNYPLAGLGITHREPTENDGMLPWLLVLVPMWAAFLGLWIPVNLAMRRKRDAVKRRYWTASSLLVLLPTVALMFFIETK
;
A
#
# COMPACT_ATOMS: atom_id res chain seq x y z
N MET A 1 5.20 2.91 4.39
CA MET A 1 6.02 1.75 3.94
C MET A 1 5.25 0.46 4.13
N ILE A 2 4.92 0.12 5.38
CA ILE A 2 4.33 -1.17 5.77
C ILE A 2 3.04 -1.54 4.99
N PRO A 3 2.05 -0.64 4.77
CA PRO A 3 0.81 -1.04 4.10
C PRO A 3 1.01 -1.43 2.63
N VAL A 4 1.89 -0.73 1.94
CA VAL A 4 2.19 -0.97 0.52
C VAL A 4 2.98 -2.27 0.36
N TRP A 5 3.99 -2.49 1.20
CA TRP A 5 4.81 -3.69 1.12
C TRP A 5 4.02 -4.97 1.43
N ALA A 6 3.21 -4.95 2.50
CA ALA A 6 2.33 -6.05 2.84
C ALA A 6 1.31 -6.37 1.72
N LEU A 7 0.80 -5.35 1.03
CA LEU A 7 -0.07 -5.54 -0.13
C LEU A 7 0.68 -6.22 -1.31
N VAL A 8 1.93 -5.82 -1.56
CA VAL A 8 2.78 -6.47 -2.59
C VAL A 8 3.02 -7.94 -2.24
N LEU A 9 3.38 -8.24 -0.99
CA LEU A 9 3.59 -9.63 -0.55
C LEU A 9 2.33 -10.49 -0.71
N PHE A 10 1.16 -9.94 -0.35
CA PHE A 10 -0.11 -10.61 -0.58
C PHE A 10 -0.35 -10.84 -2.08
N ALA A 11 -0.15 -9.82 -2.91
CA ALA A 11 -0.40 -9.90 -4.35
C ALA A 11 0.47 -10.98 -5.02
N VAL A 12 1.77 -11.01 -4.70
CA VAL A 12 2.75 -11.97 -5.23
C VAL A 12 2.41 -13.41 -4.83
N ASN A 13 1.95 -13.65 -3.60
CA ASN A 13 1.70 -15.00 -3.11
C ASN A 13 0.29 -15.54 -3.41
N TYR A 14 -0.68 -14.68 -3.73
CA TYR A 14 -2.09 -15.09 -3.92
C TYR A 14 -2.61 -14.80 -5.34
N PRO A 15 -3.11 -13.60 -5.69
CA PRO A 15 -3.73 -13.39 -7.00
C PRO A 15 -2.74 -13.55 -8.15
N LEU A 16 -1.50 -13.07 -8.02
CA LEU A 16 -0.50 -13.21 -9.09
C LEU A 16 -0.02 -14.65 -9.23
N ALA A 17 0.11 -15.37 -8.12
CA ALA A 17 0.45 -16.79 -8.13
C ALA A 17 -0.67 -17.65 -8.71
N GLY A 18 -1.94 -17.34 -8.38
CA GLY A 18 -3.11 -17.98 -8.97
C GLY A 18 -3.26 -17.72 -10.47
N LEU A 19 -2.68 -16.63 -10.98
CA LEU A 19 -2.58 -16.33 -12.41
C LEU A 19 -1.32 -16.92 -13.08
N GLY A 20 -0.44 -17.60 -12.33
CA GLY A 20 0.82 -18.15 -12.83
C GLY A 20 1.90 -17.11 -13.16
N ILE A 21 1.72 -15.86 -12.73
CA ILE A 21 2.69 -14.77 -12.95
C ILE A 21 3.87 -14.91 -11.98
N THR A 22 3.60 -15.40 -10.78
CA THR A 22 4.58 -15.58 -9.71
C THR A 22 4.49 -17.00 -9.15
N HIS A 23 5.54 -17.44 -8.46
CA HIS A 23 5.50 -18.69 -7.70
C HIS A 23 5.23 -18.37 -6.24
N ARG A 24 4.33 -19.13 -5.62
CA ARG A 24 4.02 -19.00 -4.20
C ARG A 24 5.02 -19.79 -3.39
N GLU A 25 5.60 -19.15 -2.38
CA GLU A 25 6.41 -19.84 -1.38
C GLU A 25 5.49 -20.47 -0.33
N PRO A 26 5.57 -21.79 -0.08
CA PRO A 26 4.79 -22.43 0.97
C PRO A 26 5.23 -21.91 2.34
N THR A 27 4.32 -21.29 3.08
CA THR A 27 4.56 -20.85 4.46
C THR A 27 3.50 -21.44 5.38
N GLU A 28 3.84 -21.64 6.66
CA GLU A 28 2.85 -22.14 7.64
C GLU A 28 1.62 -21.22 7.77
N ASN A 29 1.76 -19.95 7.36
CA ASN A 29 0.71 -18.94 7.44
C ASN A 29 -0.05 -18.73 6.12
N ASP A 30 -0.12 -19.77 5.29
CA ASP A 30 -0.67 -19.73 3.94
C ASP A 30 -2.19 -19.58 3.86
N GLY A 31 -2.90 -19.61 4.99
CA GLY A 31 -4.34 -19.34 5.03
C GLY A 31 -4.67 -17.90 4.61
N MET A 32 -5.86 -17.70 4.01
CA MET A 32 -6.37 -16.35 3.69
C MET A 32 -6.71 -15.53 4.95
N LEU A 33 -7.11 -16.20 6.03
CA LEU A 33 -7.55 -15.58 7.28
C LEU A 33 -6.48 -14.66 7.91
N PRO A 34 -5.21 -15.09 8.08
CA PRO A 34 -4.12 -14.22 8.52
C PRO A 34 -3.99 -12.92 7.72
N TRP A 35 -4.08 -13.01 6.39
CA TRP A 35 -4.01 -11.82 5.52
C TRP A 35 -5.18 -10.88 5.74
N LEU A 36 -6.40 -11.40 5.91
CA LEU A 36 -7.56 -10.57 6.24
C LEU A 36 -7.38 -9.88 7.59
N LEU A 37 -6.93 -10.62 8.60
CA LEU A 37 -6.70 -10.10 9.96
C LEU A 37 -5.63 -9.02 10.02
N VAL A 38 -4.65 -9.02 9.10
CA VAL A 38 -3.59 -7.99 9.05
C VAL A 38 -3.95 -6.86 8.10
N LEU A 39 -4.31 -7.17 6.85
CA LEU A 39 -4.53 -6.17 5.80
C LEU A 39 -5.75 -5.28 6.11
N VAL A 40 -6.86 -5.86 6.57
CA VAL A 40 -8.10 -5.11 6.80
C VAL A 40 -7.92 -4.02 7.87
N PRO A 41 -7.50 -4.32 9.12
CA PRO A 41 -7.35 -3.29 10.12
C PRO A 41 -6.21 -2.31 9.79
N MET A 42 -5.13 -2.77 9.17
CA MET A 42 -4.04 -1.91 8.75
C MET A 42 -4.49 -0.87 7.71
N TRP A 43 -5.19 -1.29 6.65
CA TRP A 43 -5.72 -0.37 5.65
C TRP A 43 -6.85 0.50 6.21
N ALA A 44 -7.70 -0.04 7.08
CA ALA A 44 -8.74 0.74 7.76
C ALA A 44 -8.13 1.87 8.61
N ALA A 45 -7.10 1.59 9.41
CA ALA A 45 -6.41 2.59 10.21
C ALA A 45 -5.70 3.63 9.32
N PHE A 46 -5.00 3.17 8.28
CA PHE A 46 -4.30 4.06 7.35
C PHE A 46 -5.29 5.00 6.63
N LEU A 47 -6.33 4.47 6.00
CA LEU A 47 -7.32 5.27 5.26
C LEU A 47 -8.16 6.12 6.21
N GLY A 48 -8.50 5.60 7.38
CA GLY A 48 -9.24 6.31 8.42
C GLY A 48 -8.53 7.57 8.92
N LEU A 49 -7.18 7.58 8.92
CA LEU A 49 -6.39 8.76 9.24
C LEU A 49 -6.07 9.61 8.00
N TRP A 50 -5.66 8.98 6.91
CA TRP A 50 -5.15 9.67 5.72
C TRP A 50 -6.23 10.46 4.98
N ILE A 51 -7.45 9.91 4.85
CA ILE A 51 -8.57 10.57 4.16
C ILE A 51 -8.97 11.89 4.84
N PRO A 52 -9.29 11.94 6.16
CA PRO A 52 -9.73 13.18 6.79
C PRO A 52 -8.62 14.24 6.82
N VAL A 53 -7.36 13.84 7.04
CA VAL A 53 -6.21 14.75 6.97
C VAL A 53 -6.12 15.39 5.59
N ASN A 54 -6.21 14.60 4.52
CA ASN A 54 -6.18 15.12 3.16
C ASN A 54 -7.41 15.97 2.80
N LEU A 55 -8.58 15.63 3.33
CA LEU A 55 -9.78 16.42 3.12
C LEU A 55 -9.69 17.79 3.79
N ALA A 56 -9.10 17.86 4.99
CA ALA A 56 -8.84 19.11 5.70
C ALA A 56 -7.78 19.96 4.98
N MET A 57 -6.69 19.35 4.51
CA MET A 57 -5.63 20.04 3.75
C MET A 57 -6.10 20.55 2.39
N ARG A 58 -6.89 19.75 1.66
CA ARG A 58 -7.46 20.16 0.37
C ARG A 58 -8.36 21.39 0.52
N ARG A 59 -9.20 21.43 1.56
CA ARG A 59 -10.07 22.60 1.85
C ARG A 59 -9.27 23.90 1.99
N LYS A 60 -8.03 23.83 2.48
CA LYS A 60 -7.15 25.01 2.66
C LYS A 60 -6.41 25.43 1.39
N ARG A 61 -6.32 24.58 0.36
CA ARG A 61 -5.40 24.78 -0.79
C ARG A 61 -6.09 25.02 -2.13
N ASP A 62 -7.41 25.15 -2.16
CA ASP A 62 -8.25 25.37 -3.35
C ASP A 62 -7.80 24.59 -4.61
N ALA A 63 -7.33 23.36 -4.39
CA ALA A 63 -6.65 22.58 -5.41
C ALA A 63 -7.67 21.76 -6.23
N VAL A 64 -7.41 21.66 -7.54
CA VAL A 64 -8.19 20.80 -8.45
C VAL A 64 -8.26 19.38 -7.89
N LYS A 65 -9.48 18.91 -7.60
CA LYS A 65 -9.79 17.67 -6.86
C LYS A 65 -8.92 16.49 -7.33
N ARG A 66 -8.91 16.22 -8.64
CA ARG A 66 -8.18 15.08 -9.21
C ARG A 66 -6.67 15.19 -9.01
N ARG A 67 -6.07 16.36 -9.28
CA ARG A 67 -4.61 16.58 -9.15
C ARG A 67 -4.15 16.43 -7.71
N TYR A 68 -4.92 16.97 -6.75
CA TYR A 68 -4.60 16.86 -5.33
C TYR A 68 -4.54 15.41 -4.86
N TRP A 69 -5.58 14.62 -5.18
CA TRP A 69 -5.63 13.21 -4.76
C TRP A 69 -4.53 12.39 -5.45
N THR A 70 -4.28 12.60 -6.74
CA THR A 70 -3.17 11.91 -7.44
C THR A 70 -1.83 12.24 -6.80
N ALA A 71 -1.53 13.53 -6.56
CA ALA A 71 -0.27 13.94 -5.93
C ALA A 71 -0.14 13.39 -4.50
N SER A 72 -1.21 13.42 -3.71
CA SER A 72 -1.22 12.88 -2.36
C SER A 72 -1.00 11.37 -2.32
N SER A 73 -1.62 10.62 -3.24
CA SER A 73 -1.38 9.18 -3.36
C SER A 73 0.05 8.88 -3.81
N LEU A 74 0.63 9.66 -4.73
CA LEU A 74 2.03 9.50 -5.13
C LEU A 74 3.00 9.77 -3.97
N LEU A 75 2.68 10.75 -3.11
CA LEU A 75 3.46 11.03 -1.90
C LEU A 75 3.50 9.85 -0.93
N VAL A 76 2.46 9.02 -0.86
CA VAL A 76 2.45 7.79 -0.03
C VAL A 76 3.47 6.76 -0.53
N LEU A 77 3.72 6.70 -1.85
CA LEU A 77 4.65 5.77 -2.48
C LEU A 77 6.11 6.24 -2.38
N LEU A 78 6.32 7.54 -2.21
CA LEU A 78 7.64 8.19 -2.29
C LEU A 78 8.70 7.55 -1.38
N PRO A 79 8.43 7.26 -0.10
CA PRO A 79 9.46 6.66 0.73
C PRO A 79 9.73 5.18 0.37
N THR A 80 8.81 4.49 -0.31
CA THR A 80 8.99 3.09 -0.75
C THR A 80 9.95 3.07 -1.93
N VAL A 81 9.73 3.98 -2.88
CA VAL A 81 10.61 4.21 -4.02
C VAL A 81 12.01 4.62 -3.53
N ALA A 82 12.09 5.53 -2.55
CA ALA A 82 13.37 5.95 -1.97
C ALA A 82 14.13 4.79 -1.31
N LEU A 83 13.44 3.90 -0.58
CA LEU A 83 14.06 2.71 0.00
C LEU A 83 14.57 1.74 -1.07
N MET A 84 13.80 1.50 -2.14
CA MET A 84 14.25 0.65 -3.25
C MET A 84 15.56 1.16 -3.86
N PHE A 85 15.63 2.45 -4.18
CA PHE A 85 16.86 3.06 -4.69
C PHE A 85 18.03 2.99 -3.70
N PHE A 86 17.77 3.19 -2.40
CA PHE A 86 18.81 3.07 -1.38
C PHE A 86 19.37 1.65 -1.27
N ILE A 87 18.54 0.62 -1.43
CA ILE A 87 18.99 -0.78 -1.41
C ILE A 87 19.78 -1.11 -2.68
N GLU A 88 19.34 -0.63 -3.84
CA GLU A 88 19.97 -0.93 -5.14
C GLU A 88 21.31 -0.20 -5.36
N THR A 89 21.59 0.84 -4.58
CA THR A 89 22.85 1.60 -4.62
C THR A 89 23.91 1.09 -3.64
N LYS A 90 23.64 -0.01 -2.93
CA LYS A 90 24.59 -0.73 -2.06
C LYS A 90 24.98 -2.06 -2.66
#